data_AF-A0A2X2L3B1-F1
#
_entry.id   AF-A0A2X2L3B1-F1
#
_cell.length_a   1.000
_cell.length_b   1.000
_cell.length_c   1.000
_cell.angle_alpha   90.00
_cell.angle_beta   90.00
_cell.angle_gamma   90.00
#
_symmetry.space_group_name_H-M   'P 1'
#
loop_
_entity.id
_entity.type
_entity.pdbx_description
1 polymer ?
#
loop_
_entity_poly.entity_id
_entity_poly.type
_entity_poly.pdbx_seq_one_letter_code
_entity_poly.pdbx_strand_id
1 'polypeptide(L)'
;MRVFFFKDGINEVIDFLNKHTQESCAFWYAPGLLSYRYLEDYIEVTDIFVQDTIAEDFKRDYPNLSNKIVKTFFGSLSCLNNKNKKICFFASSDTIVSSFVPILNLMDKKDYKLFCRGNEAAQESALLNNINAEVTKTKVSNQRDYSVFITANDWGLLEQKLNSDFLIKGKNTLALQESSIDFNPKFGKMRNCNFPVFQGIASLSNYDVRGRIMAVIGNPRFERLKPSLKVTHNLALVNVNFTYGIFEDVRENWIEDVVTSCYDTSFDYVISQHPRDNADLSSYKVLKSNSSLIHDQLKNSSVLISRFSALLTEAICLGRPAIYYNPHNEKFHYSIVADNQMLFYAKNRDELRRILKHISTRDNTEGEFDSKFLNTQIGAAVEGNASLFILEFLEDFIKFPFLGRKISRWNMIILNLKILKRRLFGKNI
;
A
#
# COMPACT_ATOMS: atom_id res chain seq x y z
N MET A 1 -23.18 6.81 -2.86
CA MET A 1 -22.54 6.96 -1.53
C MET A 1 -22.22 8.43 -1.30
N ARG A 2 -22.56 8.94 -0.11
CA ARG A 2 -22.22 10.29 0.34
C ARG A 2 -20.77 10.34 0.82
N VAL A 3 -19.95 11.17 0.20
CA VAL A 3 -18.51 11.22 0.47
C VAL A 3 -18.15 12.52 1.16
N PHE A 4 -17.44 12.43 2.28
CA PHE A 4 -16.96 13.56 3.04
C PHE A 4 -15.46 13.76 2.81
N PHE A 5 -15.05 14.98 2.53
CA PHE A 5 -13.66 15.41 2.57
C PHE A 5 -13.46 16.37 3.72
N PHE A 6 -12.49 16.07 4.57
CA PHE A 6 -12.20 16.83 5.78
C PHE A 6 -10.70 16.91 6.02
N LYS A 7 -10.28 17.86 6.85
CA LYS A 7 -8.91 17.96 7.35
C LYS A 7 -8.89 17.88 8.87
N ASP A 8 -9.60 18.81 9.51
CA ASP A 8 -9.66 18.99 10.97
C ASP A 8 -11.09 18.93 11.55
N GLY A 9 -12.14 19.01 10.72
CA GLY A 9 -13.56 18.88 11.10
C GLY A 9 -14.03 17.45 11.41
N ILE A 10 -13.25 16.69 12.18
CA ILE A 10 -13.46 15.25 12.40
C ILE A 10 -14.71 14.92 13.24
N ASN A 11 -15.13 15.80 14.16
CA ASN A 11 -16.31 15.53 15.00
C ASN A 11 -17.60 15.52 14.19
N GLU A 12 -17.78 16.51 13.31
CA GLU A 12 -18.95 16.58 12.45
C GLU A 12 -19.01 15.36 11.51
N VAL A 13 -17.85 14.92 11.03
CA VAL A 13 -17.73 13.69 10.23
C VAL A 13 -18.17 12.47 11.04
N ILE A 14 -17.70 12.30 12.28
CA ILE A 14 -18.11 11.18 13.15
C ILE A 14 -19.63 11.21 13.38
N ASP A 15 -20.19 12.36 13.74
CA ASP A 15 -21.62 12.52 14.01
C ASP A 15 -22.47 12.21 12.78
N PHE A 16 -21.99 12.59 11.60
CA PHE A 16 -22.67 12.26 10.35
C PHE A 16 -22.59 10.76 10.02
N LEU A 17 -21.40 10.17 10.06
CA LEU A 17 -21.21 8.76 9.74
C LEU A 17 -21.99 7.84 10.71
N ASN A 18 -22.16 8.24 11.97
CA ASN A 18 -23.00 7.53 12.93
C ASN A 18 -24.49 7.53 12.55
N LYS A 19 -24.97 8.57 11.86
CA LYS A 19 -26.36 8.68 11.39
C LYS A 19 -26.59 8.01 10.04
N HIS A 20 -25.55 7.92 9.21
CA HIS A 20 -25.65 7.49 7.80
C HIS A 20 -24.66 6.36 7.45
N THR A 21 -24.36 5.47 8.40
CA THR A 21 -23.25 4.50 8.31
C THR A 21 -23.27 3.64 7.04
N GLN A 22 -24.44 3.25 6.55
CA GLN A 22 -24.56 2.35 5.39
C GLN A 22 -24.36 3.05 4.03
N GLU A 23 -24.41 4.38 4.00
CA GLU A 23 -24.49 5.15 2.76
C GLU A 23 -23.44 6.26 2.68
N SER A 24 -22.50 6.29 3.63
CA SER A 24 -21.49 7.35 3.70
C SER A 24 -20.11 6.86 4.08
N CYS A 25 -19.09 7.61 3.66
CA CYS A 25 -17.70 7.44 4.06
C CYS A 25 -17.00 8.81 4.12
N ALA A 26 -15.84 8.86 4.75
CA ALA A 26 -15.04 10.08 4.87
C ALA A 26 -13.57 9.86 4.54
N PHE A 27 -13.00 10.82 3.83
CA PHE A 27 -11.60 10.87 3.41
C PHE A 27 -10.93 12.10 3.98
N TRP A 28 -9.76 11.92 4.60
CA TRP A 28 -8.90 13.06 4.90
C TRP A 28 -8.31 13.63 3.59
N TYR A 29 -8.21 14.95 3.52
CA TYR A 29 -7.66 15.68 2.38
C TYR A 29 -6.80 16.86 2.84
N ALA A 30 -5.76 17.13 2.05
CA ALA A 30 -4.97 18.35 2.12
C ALA A 30 -4.73 18.89 0.70
N PRO A 31 -4.59 20.23 0.54
CA PRO A 31 -4.31 20.85 -0.75
C PRO A 31 -3.12 20.21 -1.48
N GLY A 32 -3.27 19.94 -2.77
CA GLY A 32 -2.24 19.32 -3.60
C GLY A 32 -2.22 17.78 -3.56
N LEU A 33 -3.02 17.16 -2.70
CA LEU A 33 -3.26 15.71 -2.75
C LEU A 33 -4.20 15.43 -3.93
N LEU A 34 -3.78 14.63 -4.91
CA LEU A 34 -4.50 14.35 -6.17
C LEU A 34 -5.03 12.91 -6.26
N SER A 35 -4.90 12.14 -5.18
CA SER A 35 -5.27 10.72 -5.11
C SER A 35 -6.74 10.40 -5.41
N TYR A 36 -7.65 11.38 -5.30
CA TYR A 36 -9.08 11.17 -5.49
C TYR A 36 -9.57 11.43 -6.92
N ARG A 37 -8.66 11.67 -7.88
CA ARG A 37 -9.01 12.02 -9.27
C ARG A 37 -9.96 11.00 -9.92
N TYR A 38 -9.73 9.72 -9.66
CA TYR A 38 -10.49 8.59 -10.19
C TYR A 38 -11.42 7.95 -9.13
N LEU A 39 -11.86 8.70 -8.12
CA LEU A 39 -12.72 8.17 -7.06
C LEU A 39 -13.97 7.47 -7.60
N GLU A 40 -14.60 8.04 -8.62
CA GLU A 40 -15.84 7.52 -9.20
C GLU A 40 -15.68 6.20 -9.97
N ASP A 41 -14.46 5.85 -10.36
CA ASP A 41 -14.17 4.54 -10.98
C ASP A 41 -14.28 3.39 -9.96
N TYR A 42 -14.20 3.69 -8.66
CA TYR A 42 -14.11 2.71 -7.58
C TYR A 42 -15.23 2.80 -6.55
N ILE A 43 -15.90 3.94 -6.48
CA ILE A 43 -16.98 4.22 -5.55
C ILE A 43 -18.08 4.96 -6.30
N GLU A 44 -19.32 4.49 -6.18
CA GLU A 44 -20.48 5.21 -6.67
C GLU A 44 -20.74 6.45 -5.80
N VAL A 45 -20.30 7.62 -6.24
CA VAL A 45 -20.46 8.89 -5.51
C VAL A 45 -21.80 9.54 -5.87
N THR A 46 -22.66 9.76 -4.88
CA THR A 46 -23.94 10.47 -5.06
C THR A 46 -23.81 11.94 -4.71
N ASP A 47 -23.20 12.22 -3.56
CA ASP A 47 -23.08 13.58 -3.01
C ASP A 47 -21.68 13.73 -2.42
N ILE A 48 -21.10 14.92 -2.58
CA ILE A 48 -19.83 15.29 -1.96
C ILE A 48 -20.06 16.41 -0.94
N PHE A 49 -19.52 16.20 0.25
CA PHE A 49 -19.47 17.15 1.34
C PHE A 49 -18.02 17.53 1.58
N VAL A 50 -17.70 18.82 1.53
CA VAL A 50 -16.32 19.29 1.71
C VAL A 50 -16.26 20.27 2.86
N GLN A 51 -15.29 20.11 3.76
CA GLN A 51 -15.09 21.07 4.83
C GLN A 51 -14.75 22.46 4.26
N ASP A 52 -15.32 23.52 4.83
CA ASP A 52 -15.20 24.90 4.32
C ASP A 52 -13.74 25.34 4.10
N THR A 53 -12.85 25.01 5.04
CA THR A 53 -11.44 25.42 5.05
C THR A 53 -10.61 24.83 3.91
N ILE A 54 -11.08 23.77 3.26
CA ILE A 54 -10.40 23.08 2.15
C ILE A 54 -11.20 23.12 0.86
N ALA A 55 -12.38 23.76 0.84
CA ALA A 55 -13.33 23.65 -0.26
C ALA A 55 -12.80 24.23 -1.58
N GLU A 56 -12.12 25.39 -1.54
CA GLU A 56 -11.57 26.03 -2.73
C GLU A 56 -10.37 25.27 -3.29
N ASP A 57 -9.48 24.77 -2.42
CA ASP A 57 -8.39 23.90 -2.84
C ASP A 57 -8.91 22.60 -3.44
N PHE A 58 -9.93 21.99 -2.83
CA PHE A 58 -10.55 20.78 -3.33
C PHE A 58 -11.16 20.97 -4.73
N LYS A 59 -11.87 22.08 -4.97
CA LYS A 59 -12.42 22.39 -6.30
C LYS A 59 -11.33 22.56 -7.35
N ARG A 60 -10.23 23.22 -6.98
CA ARG A 60 -9.07 23.41 -7.85
C ARG A 60 -8.41 22.06 -8.20
N ASP A 61 -8.23 21.20 -7.21
CA ASP A 61 -7.56 19.91 -7.39
C ASP A 61 -8.45 18.86 -8.08
N TYR A 62 -9.78 18.96 -7.89
CA TYR A 62 -10.80 18.02 -8.39
C TYR A 62 -11.95 18.72 -9.12
N PRO A 63 -11.69 19.38 -10.26
CA PRO A 63 -12.73 20.05 -11.02
C PRO A 63 -13.82 19.06 -11.49
N ASN A 64 -13.47 17.80 -11.77
CA ASN A 64 -14.41 16.76 -12.16
C ASN A 64 -15.40 16.36 -11.05
N LEU A 65 -15.01 16.50 -9.78
CA LEU A 65 -15.86 16.18 -8.63
C LEU A 65 -16.68 17.40 -8.16
N SER A 66 -16.33 18.60 -8.61
CA SER A 66 -16.90 19.86 -8.10
C SER A 66 -18.41 19.98 -8.33
N ASN A 67 -18.92 19.42 -9.43
CA ASN A 67 -20.36 19.45 -9.75
C ASN A 67 -21.21 18.57 -8.81
N LYS A 68 -20.60 17.69 -8.02
CA LYS A 68 -21.27 16.85 -7.02
C LYS A 68 -21.17 17.41 -5.60
N ILE A 69 -20.55 18.57 -5.42
CA ILE A 69 -20.48 19.22 -4.10
C ILE A 69 -21.87 19.75 -3.76
N VAL A 70 -22.53 19.10 -2.81
CA VAL A 70 -23.89 19.47 -2.37
C VAL A 70 -23.85 20.47 -1.24
N LYS A 71 -22.83 20.36 -0.39
CA LYS A 71 -22.74 21.18 0.82
C LYS A 71 -21.30 21.31 1.29
N THR A 72 -20.98 22.49 1.81
CA THR A 72 -19.80 22.68 2.64
C THR A 72 -20.20 22.77 4.11
N PHE A 73 -19.30 22.37 5.01
CA PHE A 73 -19.59 22.33 6.43
C PHE A 73 -18.44 22.91 7.26
N PHE A 74 -18.82 23.52 8.39
CA PHE A 74 -17.87 24.03 9.37
C PHE A 74 -17.20 22.86 10.09
N GLY A 75 -15.87 22.89 10.16
CA GLY A 75 -15.13 22.06 11.10
C GLY A 75 -15.03 22.77 12.44
N SER A 76 -15.59 22.20 13.50
CA SER A 76 -15.26 22.68 14.85
C SER A 76 -13.83 22.27 15.16
N LEU A 77 -12.96 23.25 15.41
CA LEU A 77 -11.64 23.05 15.99
C LEU A 77 -11.80 22.63 17.45
N SER A 78 -12.27 21.40 17.69
CA SER A 78 -12.13 20.77 19.00
C SER A 78 -10.83 19.97 19.01
N CYS A 79 -9.70 20.68 18.86
CA CYS A 79 -8.39 20.06 18.99
C CYS A 79 -8.23 19.58 20.42
N LEU A 80 -8.07 18.27 20.64
CA LEU A 80 -7.62 17.81 21.94
C LEU A 80 -6.21 18.36 22.17
N ASN A 81 -6.01 19.06 23.28
CA ASN A 81 -4.71 19.55 23.70
C ASN A 81 -3.90 18.36 24.22
N ASN A 82 -3.40 17.54 23.29
CA ASN A 82 -2.73 16.29 23.61
C ASN A 82 -1.33 16.62 24.12
N LYS A 83 -1.15 16.57 25.45
CA LYS A 83 0.14 16.88 26.12
C LYS A 83 1.28 15.99 25.63
N ASN A 84 0.95 14.84 25.07
CA ASN A 84 1.93 13.93 24.48
C ASN A 84 1.80 13.95 22.96
N LYS A 85 2.92 14.18 22.27
CA LYS A 85 2.99 14.13 20.79
C LYS A 85 3.65 12.86 20.27
N LYS A 86 4.14 11.98 21.17
CA LYS A 86 4.97 10.86 20.75
C LYS A 86 4.15 9.81 20.01
N ILE A 87 4.66 9.37 18.86
CA ILE A 87 4.04 8.40 17.96
C ILE A 87 4.73 7.04 18.11
N CYS A 88 3.95 5.96 18.23
CA CYS A 88 4.47 4.59 18.27
C CYS A 88 4.36 3.95 16.88
N PHE A 89 5.48 3.76 16.20
CA PHE A 89 5.53 2.98 14.96
C PHE A 89 5.84 1.52 15.23
N PHE A 90 5.31 0.62 14.41
CA PHE A 90 5.61 -0.80 14.47
C PHE A 90 5.86 -1.39 13.07
N ALA A 91 7.06 -1.93 12.89
CA ALA A 91 7.49 -2.59 11.65
C ALA A 91 7.69 -4.10 11.83
N SER A 92 7.00 -4.90 11.02
CA SER A 92 7.09 -6.36 11.09
C SER A 92 8.19 -6.97 10.23
N SER A 93 8.75 -6.21 9.29
CA SER A 93 9.77 -6.63 8.33
C SER A 93 10.65 -5.45 7.91
N ASP A 94 11.78 -5.76 7.29
CA ASP A 94 12.65 -4.82 6.58
C ASP A 94 11.89 -3.94 5.56
N THR A 95 10.92 -4.52 4.84
CA THR A 95 10.12 -3.84 3.83
C THR A 95 9.23 -2.76 4.45
N ILE A 96 8.63 -3.06 5.61
CA ILE A 96 7.85 -2.05 6.35
C ILE A 96 8.76 -0.94 6.87
N VAL A 97 9.97 -1.29 7.34
CA VAL A 97 10.95 -0.26 7.72
C VAL A 97 11.27 0.65 6.55
N SER A 98 11.56 0.10 5.37
CA SER A 98 11.81 0.90 4.15
C SER A 98 10.64 1.83 3.81
N SER A 99 9.39 1.41 4.08
CA SER A 99 8.20 2.24 3.86
C SER A 99 8.06 3.37 4.89
N PHE A 100 8.57 3.18 6.11
CA PHE A 100 8.56 4.20 7.17
C PHE A 100 9.74 5.17 7.08
N VAL A 101 10.90 4.74 6.56
CA VAL A 101 12.12 5.55 6.50
C VAL A 101 11.88 6.96 5.97
N PRO A 102 11.15 7.17 4.85
CA PRO A 102 10.94 8.53 4.34
C PRO A 102 10.15 9.42 5.30
N ILE A 103 9.17 8.85 6.01
CA ILE A 103 8.38 9.59 7.02
C ILE A 103 9.25 9.89 8.24
N LEU A 104 9.92 8.87 8.79
CA LEU A 104 10.70 8.97 10.03
C LEU A 104 11.89 9.93 9.89
N ASN A 105 12.47 10.06 8.70
CA ASN A 105 13.55 11.01 8.43
C ASN A 105 13.09 12.47 8.43
N LEU A 106 11.79 12.73 8.25
CA LEU A 106 11.20 14.07 8.33
C LEU A 106 10.74 14.42 9.75
N MET A 107 10.74 13.44 10.67
CA MET A 107 10.29 13.62 12.05
C MET A 107 11.45 13.84 13.01
N ASP A 108 11.21 14.65 14.03
CA ASP A 108 12.09 14.78 15.19
C ASP A 108 12.19 13.45 15.96
N LYS A 109 13.41 12.93 16.22
CA LYS A 109 13.62 11.61 16.87
C LYS A 109 12.98 11.49 18.26
N LYS A 110 12.67 12.60 18.93
CA LYS A 110 11.96 12.66 20.22
C LYS A 110 10.45 12.40 20.07
N ASP A 111 9.89 12.66 18.90
CA ASP A 111 8.45 12.61 18.62
C ASP A 111 7.99 11.24 18.15
N TYR A 112 8.90 10.27 17.98
CA TYR A 112 8.53 8.91 17.65
C TYR A 112 9.35 7.85 18.40
N LYS A 113 8.85 6.62 18.37
CA LYS A 113 9.62 5.41 18.70
C LYS A 113 9.22 4.33 17.70
N LEU A 114 10.23 3.66 17.12
CA LEU A 114 10.01 2.49 16.27
C LEU A 114 10.15 1.22 17.11
N PHE A 115 9.11 0.39 17.10
CA PHE A 115 9.15 -0.98 17.55
C PHE A 115 9.21 -1.92 16.35
N CYS A 116 9.79 -3.10 16.51
CA CYS A 116 9.84 -4.08 15.45
C CYS A 116 9.69 -5.51 15.93
N ARG A 117 9.42 -6.43 14.98
CA ARG A 117 9.61 -7.86 15.23
C ARG A 117 11.09 -8.19 15.27
N GLY A 118 11.44 -9.24 16.02
CA GLY A 118 12.81 -9.75 16.09
C GLY A 118 13.21 -10.65 14.92
N ASN A 119 12.31 -10.90 13.98
CA ASN A 119 12.54 -11.66 12.75
C ASN A 119 12.29 -10.78 11.51
N GLU A 120 12.61 -11.29 10.32
CA GLU A 120 12.44 -10.59 9.03
C GLU A 120 13.26 -9.29 8.86
N ALA A 121 14.46 -9.26 9.46
CA ALA A 121 15.48 -8.20 9.28
C ALA A 121 15.01 -6.75 9.55
N ALA A 122 13.89 -6.55 10.24
CA ALA A 122 13.34 -5.23 10.52
C ALA A 122 14.31 -4.37 11.36
N GLN A 123 14.88 -4.93 12.44
CA GLN A 123 15.82 -4.19 13.29
C GLN A 123 17.10 -3.80 12.55
N GLU A 124 17.67 -4.73 11.77
CA GLU A 124 18.87 -4.48 10.97
C GLU A 124 18.63 -3.39 9.92
N SER A 125 17.51 -3.50 9.18
CA SER A 125 17.09 -2.47 8.20
C SER A 125 16.93 -1.09 8.85
N ALA A 126 16.38 -1.01 10.07
CA ALA A 126 16.23 0.26 10.77
C ALA A 126 17.59 0.86 11.16
N LEU A 127 18.50 0.03 11.67
CA LEU A 127 19.86 0.45 12.03
C LEU A 127 20.65 0.96 10.82
N LEU A 128 20.54 0.29 9.66
CA LEU A 128 21.16 0.73 8.40
C LEU A 128 20.67 2.12 7.95
N ASN A 129 19.48 2.52 8.37
CA ASN A 129 18.89 3.84 8.09
C ASN A 129 19.06 4.84 9.25
N ASN A 130 19.93 4.57 10.23
CA ASN A 130 20.14 5.41 11.42
C ASN A 130 18.89 5.61 12.30
N ILE A 131 17.98 4.63 12.29
CA ILE A 131 16.75 4.61 13.08
C ILE A 131 16.88 3.55 14.18
N ASN A 132 16.70 3.98 15.43
CA ASN A 132 16.69 3.06 16.56
C ASN A 132 15.34 2.30 16.62
N ALA A 133 15.39 0.98 16.52
CA ALA A 133 14.24 0.10 16.62
C ALA A 133 14.32 -0.83 17.84
N GLU A 134 13.26 -0.87 18.64
CA GLU A 134 13.14 -1.75 19.81
C GLU A 134 12.37 -3.02 19.46
N VAL A 135 12.98 -4.19 19.67
CA VAL A 135 12.32 -5.46 19.39
C VAL A 135 11.23 -5.73 20.43
N THR A 136 10.01 -6.02 19.98
CA THR A 136 8.94 -6.51 20.83
C THR A 136 8.34 -7.82 20.34
N LYS A 137 8.08 -8.73 21.28
CA LYS A 137 7.44 -10.03 21.03
C LYS A 137 5.95 -10.04 21.35
N THR A 138 5.49 -9.15 22.23
CA THR A 138 4.14 -9.27 22.82
C THR A 138 3.42 -7.95 23.08
N LYS A 139 4.13 -6.89 23.47
CA LYS A 139 3.54 -5.62 23.88
C LYS A 139 4.51 -4.46 23.70
N VAL A 140 3.97 -3.28 23.45
CA VAL A 140 4.75 -2.03 23.47
C VAL A 140 5.01 -1.62 24.93
N SER A 141 6.27 -1.37 25.27
CA SER A 141 6.69 -0.84 26.58
C SER A 141 6.19 0.61 26.73
N ASN A 142 5.81 1.00 27.96
CA ASN A 142 5.34 2.35 28.29
C ASN A 142 4.27 2.90 27.34
N GLN A 143 3.29 2.07 26.96
CA GLN A 143 2.26 2.42 25.98
C GLN A 143 1.47 3.71 26.32
N ARG A 144 1.46 4.14 27.60
CA ARG A 144 0.83 5.39 28.04
C ARG A 144 1.52 6.61 27.43
N ASP A 145 2.79 6.50 27.06
CA ASP A 145 3.64 7.57 26.55
C ASP A 145 3.46 7.87 25.06
N TYR A 146 2.51 7.22 24.37
CA TYR A 146 2.28 7.44 22.94
C TYR A 146 0.86 7.86 22.67
N SER A 147 0.62 8.82 21.79
CA SER A 147 -0.74 9.30 21.50
C SER A 147 -1.46 8.41 20.48
N VAL A 148 -0.71 7.86 19.54
CA VAL A 148 -1.22 7.00 18.48
C VAL A 148 -0.27 5.82 18.22
N PHE A 149 -0.82 4.76 17.65
CA PHE A 149 -0.06 3.60 17.16
C PHE A 149 -0.18 3.50 15.65
N ILE A 150 0.94 3.30 14.98
CA ILE A 150 1.05 3.20 13.53
C ILE A 150 1.69 1.89 13.16
N THR A 151 1.04 1.16 12.26
CA THR A 151 1.63 0.04 11.54
C THR A 151 1.50 0.29 10.05
N ALA A 152 2.19 -0.47 9.20
CA ALA A 152 1.95 -0.39 7.78
C ALA A 152 0.73 -1.26 7.43
N ASN A 153 0.85 -2.58 7.56
CA ASN A 153 -0.31 -3.48 7.45
C ASN A 153 -0.72 -4.01 8.83
N ASP A 154 -2.02 -4.08 9.11
CA ASP A 154 -2.54 -4.49 10.43
C ASP A 154 -2.97 -5.98 10.52
N TRP A 155 -2.52 -6.81 9.58
CA TRP A 155 -3.11 -8.13 9.36
C TRP A 155 -2.48 -9.26 10.16
N GLY A 156 -1.28 -9.08 10.71
CA GLY A 156 -0.59 -10.17 11.39
C GLY A 156 -1.05 -10.24 12.85
N LEU A 157 -0.89 -11.40 13.49
CA LEU A 157 -1.43 -11.60 14.84
C LEU A 157 -0.83 -10.64 15.88
N LEU A 158 0.44 -10.27 15.73
CA LEU A 158 1.08 -9.31 16.63
C LEU A 158 0.58 -7.89 16.37
N GLU A 159 0.46 -7.48 15.10
CA GLU A 159 -0.05 -6.19 14.66
C GLU A 159 -1.50 -6.00 15.13
N GLN A 160 -2.34 -7.02 14.93
CA GLN A 160 -3.72 -7.06 15.43
C GLN A 160 -3.76 -6.90 16.95
N LYS A 161 -2.86 -7.59 17.68
CA LYS A 161 -2.79 -7.49 19.13
C LYS A 161 -2.36 -6.10 19.59
N LEU A 162 -1.32 -5.53 18.98
CA LEU A 162 -0.83 -4.21 19.33
C LEU A 162 -1.88 -3.14 19.03
N ASN A 163 -2.54 -3.20 17.87
CA ASN A 163 -3.69 -2.35 17.56
C ASN A 163 -4.76 -2.45 18.67
N SER A 164 -5.08 -3.68 19.06
CA SER A 164 -6.09 -3.91 20.09
C SER A 164 -5.71 -3.34 21.46
N ASP A 165 -4.45 -3.50 21.86
CA ASP A 165 -3.93 -2.96 23.12
C ASP A 165 -4.02 -1.42 23.16
N PHE A 166 -3.89 -0.74 22.01
CA PHE A 166 -4.06 0.72 21.89
C PHE A 166 -5.54 1.13 21.89
N LEU A 167 -6.38 0.46 21.12
CA LEU A 167 -7.81 0.75 21.06
C LEU A 167 -8.51 0.61 22.42
N ILE A 168 -8.15 -0.41 23.21
CA ILE A 168 -8.72 -0.62 24.57
C ILE A 168 -8.35 0.52 25.52
N LYS A 169 -7.22 1.20 25.28
CA LYS A 169 -6.77 2.36 26.06
C LYS A 169 -7.34 3.68 25.52
N GLY A 170 -8.29 3.63 24.59
CA GLY A 170 -8.88 4.82 23.98
C GLY A 170 -7.92 5.59 23.09
N LYS A 171 -6.92 4.91 22.49
CA LYS A 171 -5.93 5.53 21.61
C LYS A 171 -6.21 5.17 20.16
N ASN A 172 -6.00 6.14 19.27
CA ASN A 172 -6.16 5.93 17.84
C ASN A 172 -5.07 5.02 17.27
N THR A 173 -5.42 4.29 16.22
CA THR A 173 -4.56 3.32 15.55
C THR A 173 -4.66 3.47 14.04
N LEU A 174 -3.51 3.48 13.39
CA LEU A 174 -3.41 3.70 11.96
C LEU A 174 -2.69 2.53 11.28
N ALA A 175 -3.17 2.19 10.08
CA ALA A 175 -2.49 1.28 9.17
C ALA A 175 -2.15 2.00 7.85
N LEU A 176 -0.87 2.08 7.48
CA LEU A 176 -0.36 2.59 6.19
C LEU A 176 -0.16 1.44 5.20
N GLN A 177 -1.01 1.31 4.18
CA GLN A 177 -0.86 0.24 3.20
C GLN A 177 0.56 0.21 2.59
N GLU A 178 1.29 -0.88 2.83
CA GLU A 178 2.71 -0.99 2.45
C GLU A 178 2.92 -1.30 0.96
N SER A 179 1.95 -1.94 0.31
CA SER A 179 2.04 -2.32 -1.10
C SER A 179 0.66 -2.74 -1.65
N SER A 180 0.61 -3.20 -2.90
CA SER A 180 -0.57 -3.88 -3.45
C SER A 180 -0.80 -5.20 -2.71
N ILE A 181 -1.96 -5.33 -2.07
CA ILE A 181 -2.25 -6.45 -1.16
C ILE A 181 -3.57 -7.13 -1.52
N ASP A 182 -3.64 -8.45 -1.37
CA ASP A 182 -4.88 -9.20 -1.55
C ASP A 182 -5.89 -8.86 -0.46
N PHE A 183 -6.93 -8.05 -0.71
CA PHE A 183 -7.97 -7.72 0.29
C PHE A 183 -9.01 -8.84 0.50
N ASN A 184 -8.60 -10.10 0.42
CA ASN A 184 -9.49 -11.22 0.71
C ASN A 184 -10.19 -10.97 2.06
N PRO A 185 -11.54 -10.87 2.09
CA PRO A 185 -12.29 -10.46 3.27
C PRO A 185 -12.00 -11.34 4.50
N LYS A 186 -11.61 -12.59 4.29
CA LYS A 186 -11.23 -13.54 5.36
C LYS A 186 -10.07 -13.05 6.23
N PHE A 187 -9.13 -12.31 5.65
CA PHE A 187 -7.95 -11.82 6.36
C PHE A 187 -8.18 -10.50 7.08
N GLY A 188 -9.25 -9.76 6.75
CA GLY A 188 -9.61 -8.51 7.41
C GLY A 188 -8.49 -7.46 7.38
N LYS A 189 -7.74 -7.40 6.28
CA LYS A 189 -6.61 -6.49 6.10
C LYS A 189 -7.07 -5.04 6.10
N MET A 190 -6.33 -4.17 6.79
CA MET A 190 -6.68 -2.76 7.01
C MET A 190 -8.01 -2.58 7.78
N ARG A 191 -8.48 -3.63 8.46
CA ARG A 191 -9.73 -3.63 9.23
C ARG A 191 -9.52 -3.90 10.72
N ASN A 192 -8.32 -3.78 11.25
CA ASN A 192 -8.05 -3.89 12.69
C ASN A 192 -7.70 -2.52 13.31
N CYS A 193 -7.18 -1.59 12.52
CA CYS A 193 -6.99 -0.19 12.90
C CYS A 193 -8.31 0.61 12.90
N ASN A 194 -8.32 1.83 13.44
CA ASN A 194 -9.47 2.73 13.33
C ASN A 194 -9.36 3.78 12.21
N PHE A 195 -8.16 3.95 11.65
CA PHE A 195 -7.91 4.81 10.49
C PHE A 195 -7.00 4.12 9.48
N PRO A 196 -7.53 3.50 8.41
CA PRO A 196 -6.71 2.97 7.34
C PRO A 196 -6.27 4.10 6.40
N VAL A 197 -5.03 4.04 5.94
CA VAL A 197 -4.47 4.92 4.91
C VAL A 197 -4.03 4.05 3.75
N PHE A 198 -4.63 4.29 2.58
CA PHE A 198 -4.40 3.51 1.38
C PHE A 198 -3.35 4.14 0.50
N GLN A 199 -2.60 3.28 -0.20
CA GLN A 199 -1.60 3.72 -1.14
C GLN A 199 -2.19 4.34 -2.40
N GLY A 200 -3.42 3.97 -2.79
CA GLY A 200 -4.07 4.40 -4.02
C GLY A 200 -5.55 4.03 -4.02
N ILE A 201 -6.32 4.69 -4.89
CA ILE A 201 -7.78 4.57 -4.91
C ILE A 201 -8.25 3.17 -5.33
N ALA A 202 -7.43 2.44 -6.10
CA ALA A 202 -7.72 1.06 -6.51
C ALA A 202 -7.91 0.10 -5.33
N SER A 203 -7.30 0.39 -4.18
CA SER A 203 -7.47 -0.36 -2.94
C SER A 203 -8.92 -0.33 -2.42
N LEU A 204 -9.72 0.67 -2.79
CA LEU A 204 -11.09 0.82 -2.30
C LEU A 204 -12.07 -0.16 -2.95
N SER A 205 -11.77 -0.68 -4.14
CA SER A 205 -12.60 -1.66 -4.88
C SER A 205 -13.05 -2.87 -4.04
N ASN A 206 -12.20 -3.30 -3.11
CA ASN A 206 -12.41 -4.50 -2.30
C ASN A 206 -12.40 -4.19 -0.79
N TYR A 207 -12.45 -2.90 -0.43
CA TYR A 207 -12.55 -2.45 0.93
C TYR A 207 -13.98 -1.96 1.21
N ASP A 208 -14.59 -2.42 2.30
CA ASP A 208 -15.90 -1.90 2.70
C ASP A 208 -15.74 -0.51 3.33
N VAL A 209 -15.98 0.50 2.51
CA VAL A 209 -15.81 1.91 2.83
C VAL A 209 -16.98 2.50 3.65
N ARG A 210 -18.11 1.79 3.76
CA ARG A 210 -19.32 2.28 4.45
C ARG A 210 -19.05 2.53 5.94
N GLY A 211 -19.36 3.73 6.39
CA GLY A 211 -19.20 4.17 7.77
C GLY A 211 -17.75 4.33 8.20
N ARG A 212 -16.82 4.42 7.25
CA ARG A 212 -15.38 4.49 7.53
C ARG A 212 -14.84 5.89 7.35
N ILE A 213 -13.86 6.21 8.18
CA ILE A 213 -12.99 7.38 8.07
C ILE A 213 -11.62 6.84 7.66
N MET A 214 -11.06 7.36 6.57
CA MET A 214 -9.82 6.86 5.98
C MET A 214 -9.07 7.97 5.23
N ALA A 215 -7.96 7.63 4.60
CA ALA A 215 -7.31 8.49 3.63
C ALA A 215 -6.73 7.68 2.46
N VAL A 216 -6.57 8.30 1.30
CA VAL A 216 -5.80 7.78 0.18
C VAL A 216 -4.69 8.78 -0.09
N ILE A 217 -3.48 8.49 0.39
CA ILE A 217 -2.39 9.48 0.43
C ILE A 217 -1.29 9.18 -0.59
N GLY A 218 -1.09 7.89 -0.92
CA GLY A 218 0.11 7.45 -1.61
C GLY A 218 0.93 6.51 -0.72
N ASN A 219 2.07 6.08 -1.23
CA ASN A 219 2.97 5.20 -0.51
C ASN A 219 4.42 5.68 -0.65
N PRO A 220 5.10 6.04 0.47
CA PRO A 220 6.46 6.57 0.45
C PRO A 220 7.49 5.63 -0.19
N ARG A 221 7.20 4.33 -0.27
CA ARG A 221 8.06 3.35 -0.96
C ARG A 221 8.32 3.73 -2.42
N PHE A 222 7.36 4.37 -3.10
CA PHE A 222 7.45 4.67 -4.53
C PHE A 222 7.91 6.10 -4.84
N GLU A 223 7.94 7.02 -3.87
CA GLU A 223 8.16 8.47 -4.12
C GLU A 223 9.53 8.78 -4.77
N ARG A 224 10.54 7.94 -4.49
CA ARG A 224 11.91 8.06 -5.00
C ARG A 224 12.15 7.30 -6.30
N LEU A 225 11.18 6.50 -6.74
CA LEU A 225 11.28 5.79 -8.01
C LEU A 225 10.98 6.78 -9.13
N LYS A 226 11.96 7.03 -9.98
CA LYS A 226 11.85 7.91 -11.13
C LYS A 226 12.20 7.12 -12.39
N PRO A 227 11.57 7.44 -13.55
CA PRO A 227 11.91 6.81 -14.81
C PRO A 227 13.42 6.86 -15.07
N SER A 228 14.01 5.71 -15.38
CA SER A 228 15.42 5.62 -15.78
C SER A 228 15.56 5.56 -17.30
N LEU A 229 16.76 5.90 -17.80
CA LEU A 229 17.09 5.87 -19.24
C LEU A 229 16.63 4.58 -19.90
N LYS A 230 16.07 4.70 -21.11
CA LYS A 230 15.56 3.55 -21.87
C LYS A 230 16.67 2.54 -22.14
N VAL A 231 16.36 1.26 -21.93
CA VAL A 231 17.23 0.16 -22.34
C VAL A 231 17.03 -0.09 -23.82
N THR A 232 18.11 -0.12 -24.60
CA THR A 232 18.08 -0.22 -26.07
C THR A 232 17.98 -1.65 -26.60
N HIS A 233 18.13 -2.65 -25.73
CA HIS A 233 18.03 -4.06 -26.10
C HIS A 233 16.81 -4.71 -25.43
N ASN A 234 16.22 -5.70 -26.11
CA ASN A 234 15.06 -6.44 -25.64
C ASN A 234 15.48 -7.44 -24.54
N LEU A 235 15.47 -6.99 -23.29
CA LEU A 235 15.71 -7.83 -22.10
C LEU A 235 14.46 -7.86 -21.21
N ALA A 236 13.93 -9.05 -20.96
CA ALA A 236 12.86 -9.28 -20.01
C ALA A 236 13.43 -9.65 -18.63
N LEU A 237 13.03 -8.91 -17.60
CA LEU A 237 13.20 -9.35 -16.21
C LEU A 237 12.00 -10.23 -15.85
N VAL A 238 12.25 -11.49 -15.48
CA VAL A 238 11.22 -12.44 -15.09
C VAL A 238 11.23 -12.58 -13.57
N ASN A 239 10.21 -12.05 -12.89
CA ASN A 239 10.07 -12.17 -11.45
C ASN A 239 9.39 -13.50 -11.08
N VAL A 240 10.14 -14.38 -10.41
CA VAL A 240 9.66 -15.67 -9.92
C VAL A 240 9.47 -15.58 -8.41
N ASN A 241 8.21 -15.53 -7.95
CA ASN A 241 7.84 -15.33 -6.55
C ASN A 241 6.69 -16.26 -6.07
N PHE A 242 6.77 -17.55 -6.42
CA PHE A 242 5.86 -18.57 -5.89
C PHE A 242 6.32 -19.00 -4.49
N THR A 243 5.77 -18.31 -3.50
CA THR A 243 6.23 -18.39 -2.11
C THR A 243 5.12 -18.88 -1.19
N TYR A 244 5.50 -19.43 -0.04
CA TYR A 244 4.58 -19.80 1.04
C TYR A 244 3.49 -20.83 0.64
N GLY A 245 3.81 -21.73 -0.29
CA GLY A 245 2.86 -22.73 -0.80
C GLY A 245 1.80 -22.16 -1.75
N ILE A 246 1.98 -20.93 -2.23
CA ILE A 246 1.00 -20.26 -3.11
C ILE A 246 1.37 -20.49 -4.58
N PHE A 247 0.61 -21.36 -5.26
CA PHE A 247 0.75 -21.72 -6.68
C PHE A 247 2.10 -22.36 -7.05
N GLU A 248 2.80 -22.95 -6.09
CA GLU A 248 4.10 -23.59 -6.35
C GLU A 248 3.99 -24.77 -7.34
N ASP A 249 2.82 -25.39 -7.43
CA ASP A 249 2.47 -26.49 -8.32
C ASP A 249 2.42 -26.10 -9.81
N VAL A 250 2.15 -24.83 -10.13
CA VAL A 250 2.10 -24.33 -11.52
C VAL A 250 3.37 -23.57 -11.92
N ARG A 251 4.34 -23.45 -11.01
CA ARG A 251 5.55 -22.64 -11.19
C ARG A 251 6.33 -23.01 -12.44
N GLU A 252 6.61 -24.30 -12.64
CA GLU A 252 7.46 -24.78 -13.74
C GLU A 252 6.86 -24.44 -15.09
N ASN A 253 5.58 -24.79 -15.31
CA ASN A 253 4.85 -24.44 -16.53
C ASN A 253 4.80 -22.92 -16.76
N TRP A 254 4.63 -22.13 -15.70
CA TRP A 254 4.62 -20.68 -15.81
C TRP A 254 5.98 -20.14 -16.29
N ILE A 255 7.09 -20.65 -15.76
CA ILE A 255 8.45 -20.24 -16.17
C ILE A 255 8.72 -20.66 -17.60
N GLU A 256 8.37 -21.89 -17.97
CA GLU A 256 8.55 -22.42 -19.33
C GLU A 256 7.79 -21.57 -20.36
N ASP A 257 6.53 -21.22 -20.07
CA ASP A 257 5.73 -20.35 -20.93
C ASP A 257 6.39 -18.98 -21.17
N VAL A 258 6.91 -18.37 -20.10
CA VAL A 258 7.56 -17.06 -20.17
C VAL A 258 8.86 -17.14 -20.97
N VAL A 259 9.72 -18.11 -20.66
CA VAL A 259 11.01 -18.29 -21.34
C VAL A 259 10.80 -18.60 -22.82
N THR A 260 9.87 -19.49 -23.14
CA THR A 260 9.52 -19.82 -24.54
C THR A 260 8.98 -18.58 -25.27
N SER A 261 8.14 -17.77 -24.61
CA SER A 261 7.61 -16.54 -25.20
C SER A 261 8.72 -15.50 -25.46
N CYS A 262 9.69 -15.37 -24.57
CA CYS A 262 10.86 -14.51 -24.80
C CYS A 262 11.68 -14.99 -26.01
N TYR A 263 11.95 -16.29 -26.10
CA TYR A 263 12.65 -16.90 -27.24
C TYR A 263 11.90 -16.63 -28.57
N ASP A 264 10.60 -16.92 -28.62
CA ASP A 264 9.71 -16.73 -29.78
C ASP A 264 9.63 -15.27 -30.26
N THR A 265 10.03 -14.32 -29.42
CA THR A 265 9.94 -12.88 -29.67
C THR A 265 11.29 -12.19 -29.69
N SER A 266 12.39 -12.96 -29.64
CA SER A 266 13.75 -12.44 -29.63
C SER A 266 14.04 -11.48 -28.47
N PHE A 267 13.38 -11.68 -27.33
CA PHE A 267 13.80 -11.10 -26.05
C PHE A 267 14.83 -12.01 -25.40
N ASP A 268 15.96 -11.44 -24.96
CA ASP A 268 16.74 -12.10 -23.92
C ASP A 268 15.98 -12.03 -22.59
N TYR A 269 16.34 -12.88 -21.64
CA TYR A 269 15.72 -12.88 -20.32
C TYR A 269 16.72 -13.12 -19.20
N VAL A 270 16.38 -12.59 -18.03
CA VAL A 270 17.00 -12.93 -16.75
C VAL A 270 15.91 -13.18 -15.72
N ILE A 271 16.09 -14.21 -14.91
CA ILE A 271 15.16 -14.56 -13.84
C ILE A 271 15.63 -13.92 -12.54
N SER A 272 14.73 -13.18 -11.90
CA SER A 272 14.88 -12.67 -10.54
C SER A 272 14.08 -13.58 -9.60
N GLN A 273 14.76 -14.44 -8.85
CA GLN A 273 14.12 -15.34 -7.90
C GLN A 273 13.92 -14.64 -6.56
N HIS A 274 12.69 -14.63 -6.05
CA HIS A 274 12.40 -14.10 -4.73
C HIS A 274 13.10 -14.94 -3.64
N PRO A 275 13.67 -14.35 -2.57
CA PRO A 275 14.45 -15.08 -1.55
C PRO A 275 13.75 -16.22 -0.81
N ARG A 276 12.42 -16.30 -0.92
CA ARG A 276 11.57 -17.30 -0.28
C ARG A 276 10.95 -18.29 -1.27
N ASP A 277 11.26 -18.14 -2.55
CA ASP A 277 10.90 -19.11 -3.58
C ASP A 277 12.01 -20.17 -3.61
N ASN A 278 11.63 -21.44 -3.52
CA ASN A 278 12.56 -22.57 -3.40
C ASN A 278 12.71 -23.37 -4.70
N ALA A 279 12.32 -22.80 -5.85
CA ALA A 279 12.51 -23.46 -7.13
C ALA A 279 13.99 -23.75 -7.42
N ASP A 280 14.24 -24.92 -8.02
CA ASP A 280 15.51 -25.17 -8.69
C ASP A 280 15.49 -24.48 -10.06
N LEU A 281 16.29 -23.43 -10.19
CA LEU A 281 16.42 -22.64 -11.42
C LEU A 281 17.82 -22.74 -12.02
N SER A 282 18.57 -23.79 -11.66
CA SER A 282 19.95 -24.00 -12.09
C SER A 282 20.12 -24.09 -13.62
N SER A 283 19.05 -24.44 -14.35
CA SER A 283 19.02 -24.49 -15.82
C SER A 283 18.78 -23.13 -16.50
N TYR A 284 18.55 -22.05 -15.74
CA TYR A 284 18.17 -20.74 -16.27
C TYR A 284 19.20 -19.65 -15.95
N LYS A 285 19.11 -18.51 -16.65
CA LYS A 285 19.86 -17.29 -16.33
C LYS A 285 19.27 -16.62 -15.09
N VAL A 286 19.79 -16.91 -13.89
CA VAL A 286 19.25 -16.40 -12.62
C VAL A 286 20.14 -15.32 -12.02
N LEU A 287 19.50 -14.23 -11.57
CA LEU A 287 20.10 -13.21 -10.71
C LEU A 287 19.61 -13.39 -9.28
N LYS A 288 20.52 -13.28 -8.31
CA LYS A 288 20.13 -13.16 -6.90
C LYS A 288 19.36 -11.85 -6.72
N SER A 289 18.20 -11.91 -6.07
CA SER A 289 17.35 -10.74 -5.84
C SER A 289 17.21 -10.45 -4.36
N ASN A 290 17.28 -9.17 -4.01
CA ASN A 290 16.85 -8.64 -2.71
C ASN A 290 16.34 -7.20 -2.93
N SER A 291 15.82 -6.57 -1.87
CA SER A 291 15.28 -5.21 -1.93
C SER A 291 16.28 -4.15 -2.41
N SER A 292 17.59 -4.36 -2.24
CA SER A 292 18.61 -3.42 -2.72
C SER A 292 18.99 -3.62 -4.20
N LEU A 293 18.86 -4.84 -4.74
CA LEU A 293 19.27 -5.15 -6.11
C LEU A 293 18.14 -5.08 -7.13
N ILE A 294 16.88 -5.24 -6.70
CA ILE A 294 15.76 -5.39 -7.64
C ILE A 294 15.53 -4.14 -8.50
N HIS A 295 15.70 -2.94 -7.95
CA HIS A 295 15.55 -1.70 -8.72
C HIS A 295 16.62 -1.59 -9.81
N ASP A 296 17.85 -2.06 -9.58
CA ASP A 296 18.91 -2.02 -10.59
C ASP A 296 18.67 -3.08 -11.68
N GLN A 297 18.15 -4.26 -11.30
CA GLN A 297 17.69 -5.26 -12.27
C GLN A 297 16.57 -4.72 -13.16
N LEU A 298 15.59 -4.01 -12.57
CA LEU A 298 14.51 -3.36 -13.31
C LEU A 298 15.06 -2.30 -14.27
N LYS A 299 15.94 -1.41 -13.81
CA LYS A 299 16.57 -0.37 -14.66
C LYS A 299 17.32 -0.95 -15.84
N ASN A 300 17.97 -2.10 -15.67
CA ASN A 300 18.72 -2.78 -16.73
C ASN A 300 17.84 -3.61 -17.68
N SER A 301 16.57 -3.83 -17.34
CA SER A 301 15.60 -4.52 -18.20
C SER A 301 14.79 -3.56 -19.06
N SER A 302 14.22 -4.08 -20.15
CA SER A 302 13.28 -3.35 -21.02
C SER A 302 11.82 -3.59 -20.67
N VAL A 303 11.51 -4.72 -20.04
CA VAL A 303 10.15 -5.12 -19.61
C VAL A 303 10.24 -6.02 -18.38
N LEU A 304 9.28 -5.89 -17.46
CA LEU A 304 9.07 -6.83 -16.37
C LEU A 304 7.97 -7.82 -16.74
N ILE A 305 8.18 -9.11 -16.47
CA ILE A 305 7.15 -10.15 -16.49
C ILE A 305 7.02 -10.71 -15.08
N SER A 306 5.82 -10.71 -14.52
CA SER A 306 5.59 -11.15 -13.15
C SER A 306 4.17 -11.71 -12.99
N ARG A 307 3.96 -12.57 -11.99
CA ARG A 307 2.61 -12.72 -11.39
C ARG A 307 2.30 -11.49 -10.52
N PHE A 308 1.21 -11.51 -9.76
CA PHE A 308 0.88 -10.39 -8.88
C PHE A 308 2.01 -10.08 -7.91
N SER A 309 2.45 -8.83 -7.95
CA SER A 309 3.58 -8.34 -7.17
C SER A 309 3.58 -6.83 -7.13
N ALA A 310 4.11 -6.25 -6.05
CA ALA A 310 4.43 -4.83 -5.99
C ALA A 310 5.44 -4.42 -7.08
N LEU A 311 6.27 -5.35 -7.56
CA LEU A 311 7.23 -5.10 -8.63
C LEU A 311 6.59 -4.63 -9.93
N LEU A 312 5.33 -4.99 -10.21
CA LEU A 312 4.59 -4.46 -11.36
C LEU A 312 4.52 -2.93 -11.29
N THR A 313 4.20 -2.39 -10.11
CA THR A 313 4.15 -0.94 -9.88
C THR A 313 5.55 -0.33 -9.88
N GLU A 314 6.53 -0.96 -9.24
CA GLU A 314 7.91 -0.46 -9.18
C GLU A 314 8.55 -0.35 -10.57
N ALA A 315 8.33 -1.35 -11.43
CA ALA A 315 8.78 -1.34 -12.82
C ALA A 315 8.22 -0.13 -13.57
N ILE A 316 6.92 0.12 -13.45
CA ILE A 316 6.25 1.22 -14.13
C ILE A 316 6.74 2.58 -13.59
N CYS A 317 6.96 2.72 -12.28
CA CYS A 317 7.58 3.92 -11.71
C CYS A 317 9.00 4.18 -12.25
N LEU A 318 9.77 3.12 -12.51
CA LEU A 318 11.10 3.18 -13.13
C LEU A 318 11.03 3.33 -14.65
N GLY A 319 9.84 3.45 -15.20
CA GLY A 319 9.59 3.64 -16.62
C GLY A 319 9.79 2.38 -17.46
N ARG A 320 9.49 1.21 -16.89
CA ARG A 320 9.50 -0.09 -17.56
C ARG A 320 8.08 -0.61 -17.70
N PRO A 321 7.64 -0.96 -18.93
CA PRO A 321 6.42 -1.74 -19.10
C PRO A 321 6.46 -3.01 -18.24
N ALA A 322 5.32 -3.36 -17.67
CA ALA A 322 5.13 -4.55 -16.86
C ALA A 322 4.02 -5.41 -17.45
N ILE A 323 4.23 -6.72 -17.45
CA ILE A 323 3.26 -7.72 -17.89
C ILE A 323 2.89 -8.56 -16.68
N TYR A 324 1.62 -8.48 -16.27
CA TYR A 324 1.05 -9.44 -15.34
C TYR A 324 0.65 -10.70 -16.12
N TYR A 325 1.47 -11.76 -16.01
CA TYR A 325 1.22 -13.05 -16.65
C TYR A 325 0.50 -14.01 -15.70
N ASN A 326 -0.75 -14.35 -16.02
CA ASN A 326 -1.65 -15.11 -15.17
C ASN A 326 -2.39 -16.24 -15.93
N PRO A 327 -1.67 -17.29 -16.39
CA PRO A 327 -2.29 -18.41 -17.10
C PRO A 327 -3.13 -19.34 -16.22
N HIS A 328 -2.87 -19.33 -14.91
CA HIS A 328 -3.52 -20.20 -13.92
C HIS A 328 -4.74 -19.54 -13.25
N ASN A 329 -5.18 -18.38 -13.75
CA ASN A 329 -6.34 -17.65 -13.26
C ASN A 329 -6.27 -17.34 -11.76
N GLU A 330 -5.11 -16.88 -11.31
CA GLU A 330 -4.87 -16.34 -9.99
C GLU A 330 -5.89 -15.23 -9.67
N LYS A 331 -6.59 -15.37 -8.55
CA LYS A 331 -7.62 -14.43 -8.10
C LYS A 331 -7.13 -13.64 -6.90
N PHE A 332 -6.98 -12.34 -7.07
CA PHE A 332 -6.76 -11.40 -5.97
C PHE A 332 -7.95 -10.48 -5.79
N HIS A 333 -8.23 -10.17 -4.54
CA HIS A 333 -9.22 -9.16 -4.18
C HIS A 333 -8.53 -7.79 -4.18
N TYR A 334 -7.85 -7.46 -5.28
CA TYR A 334 -7.21 -6.18 -5.50
C TYR A 334 -7.43 -5.80 -6.96
N SER A 335 -7.96 -4.60 -7.21
CA SER A 335 -8.26 -4.18 -8.57
C SER A 335 -6.99 -3.79 -9.30
N ILE A 336 -6.52 -4.67 -10.17
CA ILE A 336 -5.48 -4.37 -11.15
C ILE A 336 -6.15 -4.27 -12.51
N VAL A 337 -6.15 -3.06 -13.08
CA VAL A 337 -6.65 -2.81 -14.43
C VAL A 337 -5.46 -2.45 -15.30
N ALA A 338 -5.16 -3.31 -16.27
CA ALA A 338 -4.16 -3.03 -17.29
C ALA A 338 -4.59 -1.81 -18.11
N ASP A 339 -3.70 -0.82 -18.21
CA ASP A 339 -3.92 0.33 -19.09
C ASP A 339 -3.50 0.03 -20.54
N ASN A 340 -2.87 -1.13 -20.79
CA ASN A 340 -2.29 -1.55 -22.06
C ASN A 340 -1.30 -0.52 -22.63
N GLN A 341 -0.74 0.31 -21.77
CA GLN A 341 0.29 1.28 -22.10
C GLN A 341 1.58 0.95 -21.36
N MET A 342 1.50 0.82 -20.04
CA MET A 342 2.61 0.49 -19.16
C MET A 342 2.33 -0.79 -18.39
N LEU A 343 1.08 -1.07 -18.02
CA LEU A 343 0.67 -2.36 -17.50
C LEU A 343 -0.10 -3.14 -18.57
N PHE A 344 0.39 -4.35 -18.86
CA PHE A 344 -0.28 -5.34 -19.70
C PHE A 344 -0.73 -6.53 -18.88
N TYR A 345 -1.75 -7.24 -19.36
CA TYR A 345 -2.27 -8.46 -18.75
C TYR A 345 -2.33 -9.58 -19.78
N ALA A 346 -1.75 -10.74 -19.46
CA ALA A 346 -1.71 -11.91 -20.33
C ALA A 346 -2.26 -13.13 -19.59
N LYS A 347 -3.26 -13.81 -20.17
CA LYS A 347 -3.93 -15.00 -19.62
C LYS A 347 -3.42 -16.32 -20.21
N ASN A 348 -2.53 -16.27 -21.19
CA ASN A 348 -1.96 -17.43 -21.85
C ASN A 348 -0.71 -17.02 -22.64
N ARG A 349 0.05 -18.03 -23.07
CA ARG A 349 1.31 -17.85 -23.81
C ARG A 349 1.15 -17.02 -25.09
N ASP A 350 0.05 -17.20 -25.82
CA ASP A 350 -0.19 -16.47 -27.07
C ASP A 350 -0.43 -14.97 -26.83
N GLU A 351 -1.17 -14.62 -25.78
CA GLU A 351 -1.32 -13.24 -25.31
C GLU A 351 0.03 -12.65 -24.89
N LEU A 352 0.81 -13.38 -24.08
CA LEU A 352 2.13 -12.95 -23.63
C LEU A 352 3.06 -12.64 -24.82
N ARG A 353 3.12 -13.56 -25.79
CA ARG A 353 3.90 -13.41 -27.01
C ARG A 353 3.49 -12.19 -27.83
N ARG A 354 2.18 -11.93 -27.99
CA ARG A 354 1.69 -10.75 -28.71
C ARG A 354 2.07 -9.46 -28.00
N ILE A 355 1.98 -9.42 -26.68
CA ILE A 355 2.36 -8.25 -25.87
C ILE A 355 3.86 -7.98 -25.99
N LEU A 356 4.72 -9.01 -25.88
CA LEU A 356 6.17 -8.87 -26.05
C LEU A 356 6.52 -8.30 -27.43
N LYS A 357 5.92 -8.83 -28.50
CA LYS A 357 6.10 -8.28 -29.86
C LYS A 357 5.70 -6.81 -29.92
N HIS A 358 4.53 -6.46 -29.38
CA HIS A 358 4.06 -5.08 -29.35
C HIS A 358 5.05 -4.15 -28.63
N ILE A 359 5.55 -4.55 -27.45
CA ILE A 359 6.53 -3.77 -26.68
C ILE A 359 7.84 -3.60 -27.46
N SER A 360 8.36 -4.65 -28.11
CA SER A 360 9.62 -4.57 -28.88
C SER A 360 9.58 -3.59 -30.05
N THR A 361 8.40 -3.40 -30.65
CA THR A 361 8.23 -2.52 -31.81
C THR A 361 7.88 -1.09 -31.43
N ARG A 362 7.66 -0.81 -30.14
CA ARG A 362 7.18 0.50 -29.69
C ARG A 362 8.35 1.47 -29.57
N ASP A 363 8.34 2.51 -30.40
CA ASP A 363 9.18 3.69 -30.18
C ASP A 363 8.64 4.47 -28.99
N ASN A 364 9.09 4.10 -27.80
CA ASN A 364 8.98 4.95 -26.62
C ASN A 364 9.93 6.15 -26.78
N THR A 365 9.60 7.08 -27.66
CA THR A 365 10.15 8.44 -27.59
C THR A 365 9.58 9.10 -26.34
N GLU A 366 10.46 9.73 -25.55
CA GLU A 366 10.12 10.49 -24.35
C GLU A 366 8.86 11.33 -24.58
N GLY A 367 7.79 11.06 -23.82
CA GLY A 367 6.50 11.66 -24.13
C GLY A 367 5.50 11.57 -23.00
N GLU A 368 4.92 10.40 -22.74
CA GLU A 368 3.85 10.31 -21.74
C GLU A 368 3.98 9.04 -20.90
N PHE A 369 4.67 9.17 -19.76
CA PHE A 369 4.53 8.25 -18.62
C PHE A 369 3.19 8.48 -17.88
N ASP A 370 2.16 8.99 -18.55
CA ASP A 370 0.84 9.17 -17.94
C ASP A 370 0.11 7.82 -17.89
N SER A 371 0.52 7.02 -16.91
CA SER A 371 -0.12 5.75 -16.64
C SER A 371 -1.32 5.98 -15.73
N LYS A 372 -2.53 5.79 -16.27
CA LYS A 372 -3.76 5.66 -15.46
C LYS A 372 -3.57 4.60 -14.36
N PHE A 373 -2.81 3.53 -14.65
CA PHE A 373 -2.46 2.54 -13.64
C PHE A 373 -1.70 3.19 -12.46
N LEU A 374 -0.61 3.93 -12.67
CA LEU A 374 0.08 4.59 -11.55
C LEU A 374 -0.85 5.51 -10.77
N ASN A 375 -1.60 6.41 -11.44
CA ASN A 375 -2.50 7.34 -10.76
C ASN A 375 -3.58 6.67 -9.88
N THR A 376 -4.00 5.44 -10.25
CA THR A 376 -5.01 4.71 -9.48
C THR A 376 -4.41 3.82 -8.39
N GLN A 377 -3.19 3.32 -8.59
CA GLN A 377 -2.54 2.35 -7.72
C GLN A 377 -1.64 2.99 -6.67
N ILE A 378 -0.98 4.09 -7.03
CA ILE A 378 -0.18 4.92 -6.14
C ILE A 378 -0.76 6.33 -6.24
N GLY A 379 -1.39 6.77 -5.17
CA GLY A 379 -2.01 8.07 -5.04
C GLY A 379 -1.05 9.16 -5.52
N ALA A 380 -1.58 10.15 -6.22
CA ALA A 380 -0.80 11.23 -6.79
C ALA A 380 -0.76 12.44 -5.83
N ALA A 381 0.35 13.17 -5.89
CA ALA A 381 0.54 14.46 -5.23
C ALA A 381 1.22 15.40 -6.22
N VAL A 382 0.92 16.71 -6.16
CA VAL A 382 1.53 17.72 -7.05
C VAL A 382 3.07 17.68 -7.01
N GLU A 383 3.66 17.38 -5.85
CA GLU A 383 5.11 17.28 -5.67
C GLU A 383 5.65 15.82 -5.64
N GLY A 384 4.76 14.83 -5.76
CA GLY A 384 5.13 13.41 -5.76
C GLY A 384 5.63 12.83 -4.43
N ASN A 385 5.49 13.55 -3.31
CA ASN A 385 6.01 13.15 -1.99
C ASN A 385 4.90 12.68 -1.05
N ALA A 386 4.55 11.39 -1.10
CA ALA A 386 3.56 10.80 -0.19
C ALA A 386 3.95 10.96 1.28
N SER A 387 5.25 10.93 1.61
CA SER A 387 5.76 11.09 2.97
C SER A 387 5.38 12.45 3.61
N LEU A 388 5.38 13.55 2.84
CA LEU A 388 4.99 14.88 3.34
C LEU A 388 3.51 14.94 3.70
N PHE A 389 2.64 14.42 2.84
CA PHE A 389 1.20 14.36 3.14
C PHE A 389 0.89 13.42 4.30
N ILE A 390 1.63 12.32 4.45
CA ILE A 390 1.49 11.45 5.62
C ILE A 390 1.92 12.21 6.88
N LEU A 391 3.02 12.96 6.85
CA LEU A 391 3.47 13.74 8.00
C LEU A 391 2.43 14.79 8.40
N GLU A 392 1.92 15.56 7.44
CA GLU A 392 0.86 16.54 7.66
C GLU A 392 -0.42 15.88 8.22
N PHE A 393 -0.82 14.75 7.64
CA PHE A 393 -1.92 13.96 8.17
C PHE A 393 -1.67 13.50 9.62
N LEU A 394 -0.44 13.07 9.96
CA LEU A 394 -0.13 12.65 11.33
C LEU A 394 -0.22 13.81 12.33
N GLU A 395 0.15 15.02 11.93
CA GLU A 395 -0.02 16.22 12.76
C GLU A 395 -1.49 16.52 13.07
N ASP A 396 -2.40 16.24 12.14
CA ASP A 396 -3.84 16.35 12.34
C ASP A 396 -4.37 15.17 13.16
N PHE A 397 -3.97 13.94 12.81
CA PHE A 397 -4.47 12.70 13.40
C PHE A 397 -4.21 12.58 14.90
N ILE A 398 -3.08 13.09 15.40
CA ILE A 398 -2.80 13.11 16.85
C ILE A 398 -3.75 14.00 17.66
N LYS A 399 -4.43 14.95 16.99
CA LYS A 399 -5.41 15.88 17.58
C LYS A 399 -6.82 15.31 17.54
N PHE A 400 -7.08 14.31 16.69
CA PHE A 400 -8.41 13.73 16.54
C PHE A 400 -8.88 13.08 17.85
N PRO A 401 -10.20 13.14 18.15
CA PRO A 401 -10.77 12.36 19.24
C PRO A 401 -10.58 10.86 18.95
N PHE A 402 -10.78 10.04 19.98
CA PHE A 402 -10.80 8.60 19.78
C PHE A 402 -11.95 8.22 18.84
N LEU A 403 -11.64 7.60 17.69
CA LEU A 403 -12.62 7.32 16.62
C LEU A 403 -13.57 6.14 16.93
N GLY A 404 -13.72 5.77 18.20
CA GLY A 404 -14.83 4.94 18.66
C GLY A 404 -14.80 3.46 18.27
N ARG A 405 -13.79 2.97 17.54
CA ARG A 405 -13.69 1.55 17.19
C ARG A 405 -13.39 0.69 18.43
N LYS A 406 -14.45 0.26 19.12
CA LYS A 406 -14.36 -0.66 20.25
C LYS A 406 -14.20 -2.09 19.73
N ILE A 407 -13.13 -2.76 20.15
CA ILE A 407 -13.00 -4.21 19.95
C ILE A 407 -13.83 -4.91 21.01
N SER A 408 -14.70 -5.83 20.60
CA SER A 408 -15.49 -6.62 21.54
C SER A 408 -14.57 -7.48 22.42
N ARG A 409 -14.95 -7.70 23.68
CA ARG A 409 -14.22 -8.63 24.57
C ARG A 409 -14.08 -10.02 23.94
N TRP A 410 -15.07 -10.44 23.15
CA TRP A 410 -14.99 -11.72 22.43
C TRP A 410 -13.89 -11.75 21.38
N ASN A 411 -13.80 -10.71 20.54
CA ASN A 411 -12.75 -10.61 19.52
C ASN A 411 -11.35 -10.63 20.16
N MET A 412 -11.20 -10.00 21.34
CA MET A 412 -9.96 -10.06 22.11
C MET A 412 -9.60 -11.47 22.58
N ILE A 413 -10.57 -12.21 23.12
CA ILE A 413 -10.34 -13.58 23.57
C ILE A 413 -9.96 -14.46 22.38
N ILE A 414 -10.69 -14.34 21.25
CA ILE A 414 -10.39 -15.07 20.01
C ILE A 414 -8.95 -14.75 19.54
N LEU A 415 -8.56 -13.48 19.53
CA LEU A 415 -7.22 -13.07 19.12
C LEU A 415 -6.14 -13.65 20.05
N ASN A 416 -6.34 -13.58 21.36
CA ASN A 416 -5.42 -14.16 22.34
C ASN A 416 -5.31 -15.68 22.19
N LEU A 417 -6.42 -16.38 21.94
CA LEU A 417 -6.42 -17.82 21.68
C LEU A 417 -5.68 -18.17 20.38
N LYS A 418 -5.83 -17.38 19.31
CA LYS A 418 -5.07 -17.54 18.06
C LYS A 418 -3.57 -17.38 18.30
N ILE A 419 -3.16 -16.38 19.09
CA ILE A 419 -1.76 -16.15 19.46
C ILE A 419 -1.22 -17.31 20.30
N LEU A 420 -1.99 -17.75 21.30
CA LEU A 420 -1.61 -18.89 22.16
C LEU A 420 -1.46 -20.17 21.33
N LYS A 421 -2.43 -20.46 20.45
CA LYS A 421 -2.37 -21.60 19.52
C LYS A 421 -1.12 -21.54 18.65
N ARG A 422 -0.78 -20.38 18.07
CA ARG A 422 0.44 -20.23 17.25
C ARG A 422 1.71 -20.42 18.07
N ARG A 423 1.74 -20.02 19.34
CA ARG A 423 2.89 -20.27 20.24
C ARG A 423 3.05 -21.73 20.64
N LEU A 424 1.94 -22.42 20.91
CA LEU A 424 1.95 -23.81 21.38
C LEU A 424 2.17 -24.81 20.24
N PHE A 425 1.59 -24.55 19.07
CA PHE A 425 1.52 -25.52 17.96
C PHE A 425 2.17 -25.04 16.66
N GLY A 426 2.60 -23.78 16.59
CA GLY A 426 3.22 -23.24 15.40
C GLY A 426 4.66 -23.73 15.24
N LYS A 427 4.89 -24.70 14.35
CA LYS A 427 6.09 -24.66 13.50
C LYS A 427 6.04 -23.34 12.72
N ASN A 428 7.19 -22.69 12.52
CA ASN A 428 7.31 -21.48 11.71
C ASN A 428 6.75 -21.76 10.31
N ILE A 429 5.49 -21.37 10.06
CA ILE A 429 4.93 -21.17 8.73
C ILE A 429 5.11 -19.70 8.39
#